data_AF-A0A2T4ZHE1-F1
#
_entry.id   AF-A0A2T4ZHE1-F1
#
_cell.length_a   1.000
_cell.length_b   1.000
_cell.length_c   1.000
_cell.angle_alpha   90.00
_cell.angle_beta   90.00
_cell.angle_gamma   90.00
#
_symmetry.space_group_name_H-M   'P 1'
#
loop_
_entity.id
_entity.type
_entity.pdbx_description
1 polymer ?
#
loop_
_entity_poly.entity_id
_entity_poly.type
_entity_poly.pdbx_seq_one_letter_code
_entity_poly.pdbx_strand_id
1 'polypeptide(L)'
;MTDTSRRTVLAASAGLGASIVAGPVEAQTAAPAADGTRQQPGFYRIKVGDAEITVLHDGFVGRRAQGLVRNAAQPEVEEQLRTHFVDPEAMENPYNIAVVTIGARRYIIDSGFADNGPPTTGQLAANMRAAGIDPASINAVLVTHFHPDHINGIRKKDGTLTYPNAEIIVPEAEWAFWMDDTRMGQAPEGQRANFALARRVFGPNAASVRRITPGGEVVPGIQSIATPGHTPGHTSFVVTSGSAKALIQGDVSGIPSLFVERPGWHSMFDMDGATAEATRRRTYDMAASERMPIVGYHFPFPAVGRVSKQGDGYRFGLAQWRSTI
;
A
#
# COMPACT_ATOMS: atom_id res chain seq x y z
N MET A 1 -44.79 57.26 -38.27
CA MET A 1 -45.68 56.75 -39.33
C MET A 1 -44.97 56.88 -40.66
N THR A 2 -45.18 55.88 -41.51
CA THR A 2 -44.85 55.76 -42.95
C THR A 2 -43.39 55.56 -43.39
N ASP A 3 -43.20 54.33 -43.86
CA ASP A 3 -42.16 53.69 -44.65
C ASP A 3 -42.06 54.25 -46.09
N THR A 4 -40.88 54.08 -46.71
CA THR A 4 -40.49 54.03 -48.16
C THR A 4 -39.13 54.72 -48.37
N SER A 5 -38.22 54.34 -49.28
CA SER A 5 -38.05 53.23 -50.22
C SER A 5 -36.64 53.35 -50.83
N ARG A 6 -36.15 52.23 -51.35
CA ARG A 6 -34.92 51.99 -52.15
C ARG A 6 -34.59 53.08 -53.18
N ARG A 7 -33.32 53.50 -53.23
CA ARG A 7 -32.63 53.87 -54.48
C ARG A 7 -31.12 53.56 -54.43
N THR A 8 -30.80 52.62 -55.30
CA THR A 8 -29.53 52.19 -55.89
C THR A 8 -28.55 53.35 -56.16
N VAL A 9 -27.24 53.10 -56.02
CA VAL A 9 -26.23 53.14 -57.10
C VAL A 9 -24.86 52.74 -56.53
N LEU A 10 -24.32 51.66 -57.10
CA LEU A 10 -22.93 51.24 -56.98
C LEU A 10 -22.00 52.31 -57.57
N ALA A 11 -20.86 52.56 -56.91
CA ALA A 11 -19.64 52.97 -57.60
C ALA A 11 -18.44 52.30 -56.92
N ALA A 12 -17.72 51.54 -57.74
CA ALA A 12 -16.64 50.65 -57.37
C ALA A 12 -15.40 51.39 -56.86
N SER A 13 -14.71 50.78 -55.88
CA SER A 13 -13.25 50.92 -55.75
C SER A 13 -12.67 49.56 -55.37
N ALA A 14 -11.82 49.08 -56.27
CA ALA A 14 -11.09 47.84 -56.20
C ALA A 14 -9.91 47.94 -55.21
N GLY A 15 -9.55 46.83 -54.58
CA GLY A 15 -8.19 46.65 -54.06
C GLY A 15 -8.09 45.73 -52.85
N LEU A 16 -7.36 44.63 -53.04
CA LEU A 16 -6.83 43.68 -52.05
C LEU A 16 -7.82 42.66 -51.48
N GLY A 17 -8.15 41.67 -52.31
CA GLY A 17 -8.50 40.35 -51.80
C GLY A 17 -7.27 39.75 -51.12
N ALA A 18 -7.29 39.70 -49.79
CA ALA A 18 -6.42 38.81 -49.05
C ALA A 18 -6.91 37.38 -49.33
N SER A 19 -6.18 36.64 -50.15
CA SER A 19 -6.32 35.20 -50.27
C SER A 19 -5.99 34.60 -48.91
N ILE A 20 -6.99 34.34 -48.07
CA ILE A 20 -6.84 33.44 -46.94
C ILE A 20 -6.61 32.06 -47.58
N VAL A 21 -5.35 31.68 -47.72
CA VAL A 21 -4.98 30.29 -47.96
C VAL A 21 -5.41 29.55 -46.70
N ALA A 22 -6.60 28.96 -46.75
CA ALA A 22 -7.01 27.96 -45.78
C ALA A 22 -6.03 26.79 -45.94
N GLY A 23 -4.93 26.83 -45.19
CA GLY A 23 -4.11 25.63 -44.97
C GLY A 23 -5.01 24.54 -44.40
N PRO A 24 -4.70 23.25 -44.66
CA PRO A 24 -5.49 22.17 -44.11
C PRO A 24 -5.55 22.36 -42.60
N VAL A 25 -6.77 22.59 -42.10
CA VAL A 25 -7.08 22.43 -40.69
C VAL A 25 -6.79 20.97 -40.42
N GLU A 26 -5.62 20.68 -39.85
CA GLU A 26 -5.37 19.39 -39.25
C GLU A 26 -6.53 19.17 -38.29
N ALA A 27 -7.40 18.21 -38.64
CA ALA A 27 -8.49 17.82 -37.79
C ALA A 27 -7.84 17.40 -36.47
N GLN A 28 -7.97 18.24 -35.44
CA GLN A 28 -7.73 17.81 -34.08
C GLN A 28 -8.71 16.66 -33.85
N THR A 29 -8.22 15.45 -34.01
CA THR A 29 -8.95 14.25 -33.62
C THR A 29 -9.35 14.49 -32.18
N ALA A 30 -10.65 14.52 -31.92
CA ALA A 30 -11.17 14.64 -30.57
C ALA A 30 -10.41 13.65 -29.70
N ALA A 31 -9.78 14.13 -28.63
CA ALA A 31 -9.12 13.26 -27.67
C ALA A 31 -10.14 12.19 -27.27
N PRO A 32 -9.76 10.89 -27.25
CA PRO A 32 -10.69 9.85 -26.82
C PRO A 32 -11.26 10.26 -25.47
N ALA A 33 -12.59 10.23 -25.36
CA ALA A 33 -13.26 10.53 -24.11
C ALA A 33 -12.59 9.68 -23.02
N ALA A 34 -12.06 10.33 -21.99
CA ALA A 34 -11.49 9.62 -20.86
C ALA A 34 -12.58 8.67 -20.34
N ASP A 35 -12.24 7.38 -20.22
CA ASP A 35 -13.11 6.41 -19.56
C ASP A 35 -13.22 6.84 -18.09
N GLY A 36 -14.24 7.66 -17.80
CA GLY A 36 -14.48 8.26 -16.48
C GLY A 36 -14.82 7.24 -15.39
N THR A 37 -14.75 5.94 -15.70
CA THR A 37 -14.95 4.85 -14.75
C THR A 37 -13.65 4.34 -14.11
N ARG A 38 -12.47 4.78 -14.57
CA ARG A 38 -11.17 4.30 -14.07
C ARG A 38 -10.38 5.39 -13.37
N GLN A 39 -9.83 5.03 -12.20
CA GLN A 39 -8.86 5.87 -11.49
C GLN A 39 -7.48 5.80 -12.17
N GLN A 40 -6.61 6.77 -11.85
CA GLN A 40 -5.19 6.73 -12.20
C GLN A 40 -4.52 5.43 -11.71
N PRO A 41 -3.40 4.99 -12.32
CA PRO A 41 -2.60 3.90 -11.80
C PRO A 41 -2.26 4.09 -10.32
N GLY A 42 -2.46 3.06 -9.51
CA GLY A 42 -2.31 3.10 -8.06
C GLY A 42 -0.86 2.91 -7.62
N PHE A 43 0.02 3.84 -7.98
CA PHE A 43 1.39 3.87 -7.46
C PHE A 43 1.85 5.28 -7.08
N TYR A 44 2.71 5.36 -6.06
CA TYR A 44 3.28 6.63 -5.57
C TYR A 44 4.72 6.43 -5.15
N ARG A 45 5.58 7.41 -5.41
CA ARG A 45 7.02 7.30 -5.14
C ARG A 45 7.49 8.31 -4.11
N ILE A 46 8.45 7.90 -3.30
CA ILE A 46 9.23 8.76 -2.42
C ILE A 46 10.71 8.42 -2.49
N LYS A 47 11.56 9.42 -2.28
CA LYS A 47 13.01 9.24 -2.07
C LYS A 47 13.34 9.03 -0.60
N VAL A 48 14.33 8.19 -0.36
CA VAL A 48 15.00 8.01 0.93
C VAL A 48 16.49 8.07 0.65
N GLY A 49 17.10 9.25 0.73
CA GLY A 49 18.45 9.46 0.23
C GLY A 49 18.53 9.09 -1.26
N ASP A 50 19.46 8.20 -1.60
CA ASP A 50 19.61 7.68 -2.97
C ASP A 50 18.63 6.54 -3.28
N ALA A 51 18.05 5.91 -2.25
CA ALA A 51 17.02 4.89 -2.42
C ALA A 51 15.68 5.51 -2.88
N GLU A 52 14.84 4.68 -3.48
CA GLU A 52 13.47 5.00 -3.86
C GLU A 52 12.52 3.96 -3.27
N ILE A 53 11.37 4.40 -2.79
CA ILE A 53 10.25 3.53 -2.42
C ILE A 53 9.09 3.84 -3.36
N THR A 54 8.63 2.83 -4.10
CA THR A 54 7.38 2.87 -4.87
C THR A 54 6.32 2.10 -4.08
N VAL A 55 5.31 2.81 -3.59
CA VAL A 55 4.11 2.21 -2.98
C VAL A 55 3.12 1.86 -4.07
N LEU A 56 2.56 0.66 -4.02
CA LEU A 56 1.70 0.06 -5.03
C LEU A 56 0.40 -0.42 -4.38
N HIS A 57 -0.73 -0.03 -4.93
CA HIS A 57 -2.04 -0.43 -4.42
C HIS A 57 -2.46 -1.78 -5.05
N ASP A 58 -2.78 -2.79 -4.26
CA ASP A 58 -3.33 -4.06 -4.76
C ASP A 58 -4.85 -4.05 -4.87
N GLY A 59 -5.50 -3.08 -4.24
CA GLY A 59 -6.96 -2.97 -4.12
C GLY A 59 -7.39 -2.87 -2.67
N PHE A 60 -8.63 -3.26 -2.38
CA PHE A 60 -9.22 -3.13 -1.04
C PHE A 60 -10.25 -4.22 -0.76
N VAL A 61 -10.72 -4.29 0.49
CA VAL A 61 -11.97 -4.98 0.84
C VAL A 61 -12.88 -4.05 1.63
N GLY A 62 -14.20 -4.18 1.42
CA GLY A 62 -15.19 -3.51 2.25
C GLY A 62 -15.21 -4.09 3.68
N ARG A 63 -15.37 -3.21 4.67
CA ARG A 63 -15.40 -3.58 6.10
C ARG A 63 -16.38 -2.69 6.87
N ARG A 64 -16.95 -3.24 7.93
CA ARG A 64 -17.72 -2.49 8.95
C ARG A 64 -16.87 -2.33 10.20
N ALA A 65 -17.08 -1.24 10.92
CA ALA A 65 -16.41 -0.95 12.19
C ALA A 65 -16.81 -1.93 13.31
N GLN A 66 -17.95 -2.62 13.17
CA GLN A 66 -18.49 -3.53 14.17
C GLN A 66 -17.46 -4.57 14.64
N GLY A 67 -17.11 -4.51 15.92
CA GLY A 67 -16.19 -5.46 16.56
C GLY A 67 -14.72 -5.32 16.16
N LEU A 68 -14.36 -4.25 15.42
CA LEU A 68 -13.00 -4.02 14.96
C LEU A 68 -12.01 -3.71 16.09
N VAL A 69 -12.49 -3.05 17.15
CA VAL A 69 -11.72 -2.76 18.36
C VAL A 69 -12.29 -3.56 19.53
N ARG A 70 -11.46 -4.43 20.12
CA ARG A 70 -11.90 -5.40 21.14
C ARG A 70 -12.08 -4.82 22.54
N ASN A 71 -11.38 -3.73 22.84
CA ASN A 71 -11.28 -3.15 24.19
C ASN A 71 -11.83 -1.71 24.27
N ALA A 72 -12.71 -1.32 23.34
CA ALA A 72 -13.41 -0.04 23.35
C ALA A 72 -14.90 -0.25 23.09
N ALA A 73 -15.74 0.69 23.53
CA ALA A 73 -17.17 0.62 23.26
C ALA A 73 -17.45 0.90 21.78
N GLN A 74 -18.33 0.11 21.16
CA GLN A 74 -18.65 0.25 19.73
C GLN A 74 -19.04 1.69 19.32
N PRO A 75 -19.91 2.42 20.06
CA PRO A 75 -20.24 3.81 19.71
C PRO A 75 -19.05 4.76 19.71
N GLU A 76 -18.05 4.52 20.57
CA GLU A 76 -16.83 5.34 20.65
C GLU A 76 -15.95 5.15 19.40
N VAL A 77 -15.83 3.90 18.94
CA VAL A 77 -15.07 3.54 17.73
C VAL A 77 -15.71 4.20 16.50
N GLU A 78 -17.03 4.09 16.38
CA GLU A 78 -17.76 4.69 15.26
C GLU A 78 -17.69 6.22 15.27
N GLU A 79 -17.80 6.84 16.45
CA GLU A 79 -17.66 8.29 16.55
C GLU A 79 -16.26 8.74 16.13
N GLN A 80 -15.21 8.04 16.59
CA GLN A 80 -13.84 8.30 16.15
C GLN A 80 -13.72 8.23 14.62
N LEU A 81 -14.32 7.23 13.96
CA LEU A 81 -14.33 7.15 12.49
C LEU A 81 -15.08 8.32 11.84
N ARG A 82 -16.24 8.70 12.37
CA ARG A 82 -17.04 9.82 11.85
C ARG A 82 -16.30 11.15 11.95
N THR A 83 -15.52 11.38 13.01
CA THR A 83 -14.66 12.59 13.11
C THR A 83 -13.61 12.68 12.01
N HIS A 84 -13.29 11.56 11.37
CA HIS A 84 -12.37 11.43 10.23
C HIS A 84 -13.09 11.28 8.89
N PHE A 85 -14.40 11.54 8.84
CA PHE A 85 -15.24 11.40 7.64
C PHE A 85 -15.23 9.98 7.05
N VAL A 86 -14.99 8.96 7.88
CA VAL A 86 -15.07 7.56 7.51
C VAL A 86 -16.43 7.02 7.92
N ASP A 87 -17.18 6.44 6.97
CA ASP A 87 -18.44 5.77 7.25
C ASP A 87 -18.16 4.44 7.98
N PRO A 88 -18.60 4.26 9.24
CA PRO A 88 -18.38 3.02 9.99
C PRO A 88 -19.07 1.80 9.36
N GLU A 89 -20.05 1.98 8.48
CA GLU A 89 -20.77 0.88 7.82
C GLU A 89 -20.20 0.51 6.46
N ALA A 90 -19.33 1.34 5.89
CA ALA A 90 -18.82 1.19 4.53
C ALA A 90 -17.35 1.63 4.44
N MET A 91 -16.50 1.08 5.32
CA MET A 91 -15.07 1.34 5.28
C MET A 91 -14.41 0.54 4.15
N GLU A 92 -13.36 1.11 3.56
CA GLU A 92 -12.45 0.38 2.70
C GLU A 92 -11.16 0.08 3.47
N ASN A 93 -10.75 -1.18 3.49
CA ASN A 93 -9.45 -1.62 3.99
C ASN A 93 -8.51 -1.85 2.79
N PRO A 94 -7.63 -0.89 2.46
CA PRO A 94 -6.76 -0.99 1.30
C PRO A 94 -5.58 -1.94 1.56
N TYR A 95 -4.90 -2.34 0.49
CA TYR A 95 -3.66 -3.12 0.55
C TYR A 95 -2.58 -2.40 -0.25
N ASN A 96 -1.52 -1.95 0.43
CA ASN A 96 -0.46 -1.14 -0.16
C ASN A 96 0.90 -1.78 0.09
N ILE A 97 1.60 -2.07 -1.00
CA ILE A 97 2.83 -2.85 -1.03
C ILE A 97 3.98 -1.93 -1.43
N ALA A 98 5.13 -2.07 -0.78
CA ALA A 98 6.32 -1.26 -1.08
C ALA A 98 7.31 -2.04 -1.95
N VAL A 99 7.77 -1.43 -3.04
CA VAL A 99 9.00 -1.83 -3.75
C VAL A 99 10.09 -0.81 -3.44
N VAL A 100 11.19 -1.28 -2.87
CA VAL A 100 12.37 -0.48 -2.55
C VAL A 100 13.43 -0.71 -3.62
N THR A 101 13.85 0.37 -4.28
CA THR A 101 14.94 0.35 -5.27
C THR A 101 16.19 1.00 -4.68
N ILE A 102 17.30 0.26 -4.67
CA ILE A 102 18.62 0.72 -4.21
C ILE A 102 19.65 0.35 -5.28
N GLY A 103 20.16 1.37 -5.98
CA GLY A 103 21.00 1.15 -7.16
C GLY A 103 20.26 0.32 -8.22
N ALA A 104 20.84 -0.80 -8.64
CA ALA A 104 20.25 -1.72 -9.61
C ALA A 104 19.35 -2.81 -8.99
N ARG A 105 19.18 -2.83 -7.66
CA ARG A 105 18.41 -3.87 -6.96
C ARG A 105 17.03 -3.39 -6.55
N ARG A 106 16.06 -4.31 -6.58
CA ARG A 106 14.67 -4.10 -6.16
C ARG A 106 14.22 -5.16 -5.17
N TYR A 107 13.63 -4.71 -4.08
CA TYR A 107 13.09 -5.56 -3.03
C TYR A 107 11.62 -5.21 -2.82
N ILE A 108 10.74 -6.21 -2.85
CA ILE A 108 9.33 -6.02 -2.54
C ILE A 108 9.07 -6.45 -1.09
N ILE A 109 8.32 -5.65 -0.34
CA ILE A 109 7.92 -5.96 1.03
C ILE A 109 6.46 -6.37 0.97
N ASP A 110 6.19 -7.65 1.24
CA ASP A 110 4.91 -8.34 1.05
C ASP A 110 4.49 -8.47 -0.43
N SER A 111 3.32 -9.06 -0.69
CA SER A 111 2.94 -9.50 -2.04
C SER A 111 1.49 -9.30 -2.44
N GLY A 112 0.61 -8.80 -1.56
CA GLY A 112 -0.81 -8.72 -1.88
C GLY A 112 -1.42 -10.09 -2.14
N PHE A 113 -2.40 -10.14 -3.03
CA PHE A 113 -3.12 -11.38 -3.34
C PHE A 113 -2.73 -12.07 -4.66
N ALA A 114 -2.14 -11.34 -5.61
CA ALA A 114 -2.11 -11.75 -7.02
C ALA A 114 -3.51 -12.20 -7.48
N ASP A 115 -3.69 -13.43 -7.95
CA ASP A 115 -4.98 -13.98 -8.39
C ASP A 115 -5.73 -14.75 -7.29
N ASN A 116 -5.25 -14.73 -6.04
CA ASN A 116 -5.81 -15.51 -4.92
C ASN A 116 -6.85 -14.75 -4.06
N GLY A 117 -7.06 -13.46 -4.32
CA GLY A 117 -7.85 -12.59 -3.45
C GLY A 117 -9.31 -12.38 -3.88
N PRO A 118 -10.06 -11.58 -3.11
CA PRO A 118 -11.38 -11.11 -3.47
C PRO A 118 -11.41 -10.33 -4.80
N PRO A 119 -12.58 -10.16 -5.45
CA PRO A 119 -12.68 -9.47 -6.75
C PRO A 119 -12.12 -8.05 -6.80
N THR A 120 -12.05 -7.37 -5.66
CA THR A 120 -11.55 -5.99 -5.50
C THR A 120 -10.04 -5.90 -5.26
N THR A 121 -9.30 -6.99 -5.45
CA THR A 121 -7.84 -7.09 -5.22
C THR A 121 -7.09 -7.55 -6.49
N GLY A 122 -5.79 -7.82 -6.38
CA GLY A 122 -4.98 -8.37 -7.49
C GLY A 122 -4.49 -7.32 -8.49
N GLN A 123 -4.55 -6.03 -8.14
CA GLN A 123 -4.11 -4.92 -9.00
C GLN A 123 -2.58 -4.71 -8.97
N LEU A 124 -1.87 -5.33 -8.02
CA LEU A 124 -0.44 -5.08 -7.78
C LEU A 124 0.41 -5.23 -9.04
N ALA A 125 0.27 -6.34 -9.79
CA ALA A 125 1.08 -6.57 -10.98
C ALA A 125 0.82 -5.55 -12.10
N ALA A 126 -0.42 -5.05 -12.22
CA ALA A 126 -0.75 -4.00 -13.17
C ALA A 126 -0.13 -2.66 -12.75
N ASN A 127 -0.21 -2.31 -11.46
CA ASN A 127 0.38 -1.10 -10.92
C ASN A 127 1.92 -1.14 -10.93
N MET A 128 2.54 -2.32 -10.76
CA MET A 128 3.99 -2.50 -10.94
C MET A 128 4.40 -2.16 -12.37
N ARG A 129 3.71 -2.71 -13.37
CA ARG A 129 4.00 -2.41 -14.79
C ARG A 129 3.76 -0.94 -15.13
N ALA A 130 2.69 -0.33 -14.61
CA ALA A 130 2.43 1.09 -14.76
C ALA A 130 3.55 1.95 -14.12
N ALA A 131 4.17 1.46 -13.05
CA ALA A 131 5.34 2.06 -12.42
C ALA A 131 6.67 1.69 -13.10
N GLY A 132 6.66 0.98 -14.24
CA GLY A 132 7.87 0.56 -14.95
C GLY A 132 8.67 -0.56 -14.24
N ILE A 133 8.03 -1.31 -13.34
CA ILE A 133 8.62 -2.41 -12.59
C ILE A 133 8.10 -3.74 -13.16
N ASP A 134 9.01 -4.55 -13.68
CA ASP A 134 8.72 -5.93 -14.04
C ASP A 134 8.79 -6.81 -12.77
N PRO A 135 7.75 -7.60 -12.43
CA PRO A 135 7.83 -8.59 -11.35
C PRO A 135 9.06 -9.51 -11.43
N ALA A 136 9.52 -9.87 -12.63
CA ALA A 136 10.72 -10.70 -12.79
C ALA A 136 12.03 -9.97 -12.41
N SER A 137 12.01 -8.65 -12.28
CA SER A 137 13.16 -7.83 -11.85
C SER A 137 13.34 -7.75 -10.34
N ILE A 138 12.41 -8.28 -9.55
CA ILE A 138 12.50 -8.31 -8.09
C ILE A 138 13.60 -9.28 -7.67
N ASN A 139 14.54 -8.80 -6.85
CA ASN A 139 15.66 -9.59 -6.34
C ASN A 139 15.30 -10.36 -5.07
N ALA A 140 14.44 -9.78 -4.22
CA ALA A 140 13.94 -10.47 -3.04
C ALA A 140 12.53 -10.02 -2.65
N VAL A 141 11.77 -10.96 -2.08
CA VAL A 141 10.52 -10.74 -1.37
C VAL A 141 10.81 -10.77 0.12
N LEU A 142 10.63 -9.65 0.80
CA LEU A 142 10.73 -9.53 2.25
C LEU A 142 9.33 -9.63 2.83
N VAL A 143 9.08 -10.58 3.72
CA VAL A 143 7.75 -10.80 4.31
C VAL A 143 7.68 -10.17 5.70
N THR A 144 6.66 -9.36 5.96
CA THR A 144 6.40 -8.80 7.30
C THR A 144 5.80 -9.86 8.22
N HIS A 145 4.78 -10.57 7.73
CA HIS A 145 4.07 -11.64 8.43
C HIS A 145 3.24 -12.52 7.48
N PHE A 146 2.63 -13.61 7.97
CA PHE A 146 2.03 -14.66 7.10
C PHE A 146 0.51 -14.55 6.93
N HIS A 147 -0.09 -13.38 7.14
CA HIS A 147 -1.50 -13.23 6.80
C HIS A 147 -1.74 -13.33 5.28
N PRO A 148 -2.95 -13.79 4.88
CA PRO A 148 -3.25 -14.12 3.50
C PRO A 148 -2.92 -13.02 2.51
N ASP A 149 -3.28 -11.78 2.84
CA ASP A 149 -3.08 -10.60 2.03
C ASP A 149 -1.61 -10.16 1.90
N HIS A 150 -0.69 -10.70 2.71
CA HIS A 150 0.74 -10.40 2.64
C HIS A 150 1.51 -11.45 1.83
N ILE A 151 1.13 -12.73 1.92
CA ILE A 151 1.92 -13.83 1.33
C ILE A 151 1.26 -14.54 0.15
N ASN A 152 -0.05 -14.38 -0.07
CA ASN A 152 -0.72 -15.12 -1.15
C ASN A 152 -0.17 -14.76 -2.53
N GLY A 153 0.14 -13.49 -2.74
CA GLY A 153 0.65 -12.99 -4.01
C GLY A 153 2.04 -13.50 -4.37
N ILE A 154 2.77 -14.17 -3.47
CA ILE A 154 4.05 -14.82 -3.79
C ILE A 154 3.84 -15.95 -4.82
N ARG A 155 2.73 -16.70 -4.69
CA ARG A 155 2.42 -17.86 -5.54
C ARG A 155 0.99 -17.76 -6.10
N LYS A 156 0.87 -17.76 -7.42
CA LYS A 156 -0.43 -17.71 -8.11
C LYS A 156 -1.25 -18.99 -7.90
N LYS A 157 -2.53 -18.96 -8.29
CA LYS A 157 -3.42 -20.14 -8.24
C LYS A 157 -2.90 -21.32 -9.06
N ASP A 158 -2.24 -21.04 -10.17
CA ASP A 158 -1.61 -22.05 -11.04
C ASP A 158 -0.34 -22.69 -10.43
N GLY A 159 0.07 -22.25 -9.23
CA GLY A 159 1.23 -22.76 -8.51
C GLY A 159 2.55 -22.10 -8.90
N THR A 160 2.59 -21.22 -9.90
CA THR A 160 3.82 -20.52 -10.30
C THR A 160 4.12 -19.31 -9.41
N LEU A 161 5.40 -18.94 -9.32
CA LEU A 161 5.85 -17.77 -8.54
C LEU A 161 5.56 -16.48 -9.31
N THR A 162 5.05 -15.47 -8.61
CA THR A 162 4.87 -14.11 -9.16
C THR A 162 6.21 -13.41 -9.40
N TYR A 163 7.20 -13.72 -8.56
CA TYR A 163 8.56 -13.15 -8.61
C TYR A 163 9.57 -14.28 -8.82
N PRO A 164 9.73 -14.79 -10.07
CA PRO A 164 10.44 -16.05 -10.32
C PRO A 164 11.94 -16.03 -9.99
N ASN A 165 12.56 -14.84 -9.96
CA ASN A 165 13.99 -14.67 -9.71
C ASN A 165 14.31 -14.22 -8.27
N ALA A 166 13.28 -14.05 -7.43
CA ALA A 166 13.44 -13.45 -6.12
C ALA A 166 13.81 -14.49 -5.05
N GLU A 167 14.77 -14.15 -4.19
CA GLU A 167 14.90 -14.83 -2.89
C GLU A 167 13.68 -14.50 -2.02
N ILE A 168 13.14 -15.48 -1.31
CA ILE A 168 12.05 -15.26 -0.34
C ILE A 168 12.66 -15.25 1.05
N ILE A 169 12.47 -14.14 1.76
CA ILE A 169 13.06 -13.88 3.08
C ILE A 169 11.93 -13.64 4.09
N VAL A 170 11.92 -14.44 5.16
CA VAL A 170 10.85 -14.43 6.15
C VAL A 170 11.40 -14.38 7.59
N PRO A 171 10.66 -13.84 8.57
CA PRO A 171 11.06 -13.92 9.97
C PRO A 171 10.99 -15.37 10.47
N GLU A 172 12.04 -15.85 11.15
CA GLU A 172 12.07 -17.22 11.71
C GLU A 172 10.95 -17.44 12.73
N ALA A 173 10.65 -16.46 13.57
CA ALA A 173 9.56 -16.57 14.55
C ALA A 173 8.19 -16.72 13.88
N GLU A 174 8.00 -16.07 12.72
CA GLU A 174 6.77 -16.17 11.94
C GLU A 174 6.68 -17.54 11.26
N TRP A 175 7.77 -17.97 10.64
CA TRP A 175 7.89 -19.31 10.08
C TRP A 175 7.61 -20.38 11.12
N ALA A 176 8.26 -20.33 12.27
CA ALA A 176 8.11 -21.30 13.35
C ALA A 176 6.70 -21.32 13.93
N PHE A 177 6.00 -20.18 13.98
CA PHE A 177 4.60 -20.17 14.43
C PHE A 177 3.68 -20.81 13.40
N TRP A 178 3.70 -20.29 12.17
CA TRP A 178 2.76 -20.73 11.17
C TRP A 178 3.09 -22.13 10.71
N MET A 179 4.33 -22.48 10.39
CA MET A 179 4.72 -23.79 9.84
C MET A 179 4.72 -24.96 10.85
N ASP A 180 4.22 -24.76 12.08
CA ASP A 180 4.11 -25.80 13.10
C ASP A 180 2.77 -26.57 13.02
N ASP A 181 2.84 -27.89 12.92
CA ASP A 181 1.67 -28.77 12.77
C ASP A 181 0.90 -28.97 14.09
N THR A 182 1.57 -28.88 15.24
CA THR A 182 0.92 -28.97 16.55
C THR A 182 0.01 -27.77 16.77
N ARG A 183 0.51 -26.57 16.45
CA ARG A 183 -0.25 -25.32 16.48
C ARG A 183 -1.41 -25.36 15.49
N MET A 184 -1.19 -25.86 14.28
CA MET A 184 -2.28 -26.05 13.32
C MET A 184 -3.37 -26.97 13.86
N GLY A 185 -3.00 -28.10 14.49
CA GLY A 185 -3.96 -29.04 15.09
C GLY A 185 -4.78 -28.45 16.25
N GLN A 186 -4.21 -27.49 16.98
CA GLN A 186 -4.87 -26.82 18.11
C GLN A 186 -5.63 -25.56 17.72
N ALA A 187 -5.38 -25.01 16.52
CA ALA A 187 -5.97 -23.76 16.08
C ALA A 187 -7.48 -23.89 15.82
N PRO A 188 -8.28 -22.84 16.10
CA PRO A 188 -9.67 -22.75 15.66
C PRO A 188 -9.80 -22.91 14.14
N GLU A 189 -10.93 -23.41 13.66
CA GLU A 189 -11.13 -23.72 12.23
C GLU A 189 -10.81 -22.55 11.31
N GLY A 190 -11.29 -21.35 11.63
CA GLY A 190 -11.00 -20.15 10.84
C GLY A 190 -9.52 -19.76 10.80
N GLN A 191 -8.72 -20.16 11.79
CA GLN A 191 -7.27 -19.94 11.79
C GLN A 191 -6.52 -21.06 11.07
N ARG A 192 -7.00 -22.31 11.09
CA ARG A 192 -6.39 -23.44 10.38
C ARG A 192 -6.21 -23.18 8.89
N ALA A 193 -7.12 -22.42 8.28
CA ALA A 193 -7.00 -21.99 6.89
C ALA A 193 -5.73 -21.17 6.63
N ASN A 194 -5.34 -20.30 7.57
CA ASN A 194 -4.11 -19.48 7.46
C ASN A 194 -2.85 -20.36 7.61
N PHE A 195 -2.88 -21.37 8.48
CA PHE A 195 -1.80 -22.36 8.56
C PHE A 195 -1.64 -23.11 7.23
N ALA A 196 -2.72 -23.65 6.68
CA ALA A 196 -2.70 -24.36 5.40
C ALA A 196 -2.21 -23.46 4.25
N LEU A 197 -2.60 -22.19 4.26
CA LEU A 197 -2.18 -21.19 3.30
C LEU A 197 -0.66 -20.98 3.32
N ALA A 198 -0.04 -20.89 4.50
CA ALA A 198 1.42 -20.79 4.61
C ALA A 198 2.13 -22.00 3.94
N ARG A 199 1.58 -23.22 4.09
CA ARG A 199 2.12 -24.42 3.41
C ARG A 199 1.94 -24.34 1.90
N ARG A 200 0.78 -23.87 1.43
CA ARG A 200 0.53 -23.68 0.00
C ARG A 200 1.55 -22.73 -0.61
N VAL A 201 1.83 -21.61 0.05
CA VAL A 201 2.74 -20.58 -0.45
C VAL A 201 4.19 -21.08 -0.45
N PHE A 202 4.68 -21.54 0.71
CA PHE A 202 6.11 -21.79 0.92
C PHE A 202 6.52 -23.26 0.79
N GLY A 203 5.60 -24.20 1.01
CA GLY A 203 5.88 -25.64 1.02
C GLY A 203 6.65 -26.13 -0.21
N PRO A 204 6.26 -25.77 -1.46
CA PRO A 204 6.95 -26.22 -2.66
C PRO A 204 8.43 -25.82 -2.77
N ASN A 205 8.86 -24.80 -2.02
CA ASN A 205 10.23 -24.28 -2.03
C ASN A 205 10.76 -23.97 -0.63
N ALA A 206 10.27 -24.68 0.39
CA ALA A 206 10.57 -24.39 1.79
C ALA A 206 12.06 -24.41 2.11
N ALA A 207 12.81 -25.32 1.48
CA ALA A 207 14.27 -25.41 1.65
C ALA A 207 15.03 -24.17 1.14
N SER A 208 14.45 -23.42 0.20
CA SER A 208 15.04 -22.22 -0.39
C SER A 208 14.55 -20.92 0.28
N VAL A 209 13.59 -21.00 1.22
CA VAL A 209 13.13 -19.83 1.97
C VAL A 209 14.19 -19.48 3.02
N ARG A 210 14.78 -18.30 2.90
CA ARG A 210 15.73 -17.80 3.89
C ARG A 210 14.97 -17.25 5.09
N ARG A 211 15.32 -17.77 6.26
CA ARG A 211 14.72 -17.36 7.52
C ARG A 211 15.68 -16.48 8.30
N ILE A 212 15.16 -15.41 8.90
CA ILE A 212 15.98 -14.42 9.61
C ILE A 212 15.43 -14.13 11.01
N THR A 213 16.33 -13.90 11.95
CA THR A 213 15.99 -13.26 13.22
C THR A 213 16.01 -11.74 13.02
N PRO A 214 14.92 -11.01 13.32
CA PRO A 214 14.91 -9.56 13.16
C PRO A 214 15.92 -8.84 14.06
N GLY A 215 16.36 -7.65 13.64
CA GLY A 215 17.34 -6.82 14.38
C GLY A 215 18.64 -6.55 13.63
N GLY A 216 18.72 -6.89 12.34
CA GLY A 216 19.91 -6.70 11.52
C GLY A 216 19.59 -6.36 10.06
N GLU A 217 20.63 -6.11 9.28
CA GLU A 217 20.49 -5.89 7.84
C GLU A 217 20.09 -7.19 7.14
N VAL A 218 18.96 -7.17 6.41
CA VAL A 218 18.45 -8.34 5.68
C VAL A 218 18.94 -8.38 4.24
N VAL A 219 19.06 -7.21 3.62
CA VAL A 219 19.67 -6.94 2.31
C VAL A 219 20.29 -5.54 2.38
N PRO A 220 21.29 -5.19 1.54
CA PRO A 220 21.96 -3.90 1.62
C PRO A 220 20.99 -2.71 1.65
N GLY A 221 21.05 -1.91 2.70
CA GLY A 221 20.22 -0.73 2.92
C GLY A 221 18.82 -0.99 3.50
N ILE A 222 18.48 -2.23 3.85
CA ILE A 222 17.21 -2.58 4.52
C ILE A 222 17.48 -3.41 5.77
N GLN A 223 17.06 -2.89 6.92
CA GLN A 223 17.15 -3.55 8.22
C GLN A 223 15.79 -4.06 8.65
N SER A 224 15.74 -5.23 9.30
CA SER A 224 14.53 -5.77 9.92
C SER A 224 14.43 -5.38 11.39
N ILE A 225 13.21 -5.12 11.86
CA ILE A 225 12.90 -4.81 13.26
C ILE A 225 11.75 -5.68 13.72
N ALA A 226 11.92 -6.37 14.85
CA ALA A 226 10.83 -7.14 15.44
C ALA A 226 9.71 -6.20 15.91
N THR A 227 8.50 -6.42 15.41
CA THR A 227 7.30 -5.67 15.77
C THR A 227 6.15 -6.65 16.07
N PRO A 228 6.32 -7.55 17.07
CA PRO A 228 5.34 -8.60 17.35
C PRO A 228 4.05 -8.04 17.94
N GLY A 229 3.00 -8.86 17.92
CA GLY A 229 1.72 -8.59 18.56
C GLY A 229 0.56 -8.80 17.59
N HIS A 230 0.66 -8.22 16.39
CA HIS A 230 -0.28 -8.51 15.31
C HIS A 230 -0.24 -10.00 14.97
N THR A 231 0.96 -10.50 14.67
CA THR A 231 1.33 -11.92 14.74
C THR A 231 2.57 -12.10 15.62
N PRO A 232 2.90 -13.32 16.08
CA PRO A 232 4.04 -13.55 16.96
C PRO A 232 5.40 -13.19 16.36
N GLY A 233 5.57 -13.33 15.05
CA GLY A 233 6.81 -13.04 14.33
C GLY A 233 6.75 -11.80 13.43
N HIS A 234 5.70 -10.97 13.57
CA HIS A 234 5.52 -9.77 12.77
C HIS A 234 6.79 -8.89 12.79
N THR A 235 7.24 -8.49 11.60
CA THR A 235 8.50 -7.78 11.38
C THR A 235 8.28 -6.58 10.46
N SER A 236 8.80 -5.43 10.86
CA SER A 236 8.85 -4.21 10.04
C SER A 236 10.24 -4.03 9.43
N PHE A 237 10.35 -3.18 8.40
CA PHE A 237 11.62 -2.92 7.71
C PHE A 237 11.96 -1.44 7.70
N VAL A 238 13.21 -1.10 7.98
CA VAL A 238 13.75 0.26 7.87
C VAL A 238 14.68 0.34 6.67
N VAL A 239 14.31 1.17 5.70
CA VAL A 239 15.15 1.52 4.56
C VAL A 239 16.07 2.64 4.97
N THR A 240 17.37 2.50 4.74
CA THR A 240 18.39 3.50 5.09
C THR A 240 19.27 3.81 3.87
N SER A 241 19.48 5.10 3.60
CA SER A 241 20.42 5.59 2.59
C SER A 241 21.03 6.90 3.07
N GLY A 242 22.34 6.90 3.31
CA GLY A 242 23.02 8.01 3.99
C GLY A 242 22.40 8.26 5.37
N SER A 243 21.99 9.50 5.64
CA SER A 243 21.28 9.87 6.88
C SER A 243 19.75 9.73 6.77
N ALA A 244 19.22 9.40 5.59
CA ALA A 244 17.78 9.30 5.38
C ALA A 244 17.28 7.89 5.73
N LYS A 245 16.13 7.84 6.40
CA LYS A 245 15.46 6.59 6.78
C LYS A 245 13.99 6.63 6.41
N ALA A 246 13.39 5.47 6.18
CA ALA A 246 11.94 5.29 6.09
C ALA A 246 11.54 3.96 6.71
N LEU A 247 10.36 3.91 7.33
CA LEU A 247 9.81 2.72 7.95
C LEU A 247 8.70 2.13 7.07
N ILE A 248 8.84 0.87 6.67
CA ILE A 248 7.77 0.05 6.11
C ILE A 248 7.22 -0.77 7.26
N GLN A 249 6.07 -0.35 7.80
CA GLN A 249 5.64 -0.83 9.12
C GLN A 249 4.93 -2.18 9.08
N GLY A 250 4.43 -2.62 7.92
CA GLY A 250 3.50 -3.76 7.85
C GLY A 250 2.19 -3.43 8.59
N ASP A 251 1.77 -4.36 9.44
CA ASP A 251 0.51 -4.33 10.20
C ASP A 251 0.70 -3.93 11.67
N VAL A 252 1.77 -3.18 11.96
CA VAL A 252 1.89 -2.46 13.25
C VAL A 252 0.61 -1.68 13.53
N SER A 253 0.02 -1.04 12.52
CA SER A 253 -1.39 -0.65 12.57
C SER A 253 -1.99 -0.57 11.17
N GLY A 254 -3.31 -0.78 11.08
CA GLY A 254 -4.01 -0.77 9.80
C GLY A 254 -4.83 0.50 9.52
N ILE A 255 -5.45 1.09 10.53
CA ILE A 255 -6.37 2.24 10.38
C ILE A 255 -5.85 3.41 11.20
N PRO A 256 -5.24 4.44 10.59
CA PRO A 256 -4.59 5.52 11.32
C PRO A 256 -5.49 6.23 12.33
N SER A 257 -6.71 6.58 11.91
CA SER A 257 -7.69 7.28 12.75
C SER A 257 -8.09 6.50 14.01
N LEU A 258 -7.93 5.18 14.01
CA LEU A 258 -8.17 4.33 15.17
C LEU A 258 -6.86 4.07 15.91
N PHE A 259 -5.92 3.37 15.27
CA PHE A 259 -4.83 2.69 15.97
C PHE A 259 -3.55 3.52 16.08
N VAL A 260 -3.41 4.59 15.29
CA VAL A 260 -2.32 5.59 15.45
C VAL A 260 -2.75 6.64 16.46
N GLU A 261 -3.99 7.15 16.36
CA GLU A 261 -4.52 8.16 17.29
C GLU A 261 -4.90 7.59 18.66
N ARG A 262 -5.32 6.32 18.71
CA ARG A 262 -5.60 5.56 19.93
C ARG A 262 -4.73 4.30 19.95
N PRO A 263 -3.43 4.42 20.24
CA PRO A 263 -2.52 3.26 20.27
C PRO A 263 -2.87 2.24 21.36
N GLY A 264 -3.76 2.59 22.31
CA GLY A 264 -4.31 1.66 23.30
C GLY A 264 -5.47 0.79 22.82
N TRP A 265 -6.05 1.08 21.65
CA TRP A 265 -7.14 0.27 21.09
C TRP A 265 -6.61 -0.98 20.43
N HIS A 266 -7.16 -2.15 20.74
CA HIS A 266 -6.68 -3.46 20.28
C HIS A 266 -7.52 -3.94 19.10
N SER A 267 -6.85 -4.15 17.96
CA SER A 267 -7.52 -4.63 16.74
C SER A 267 -8.04 -6.06 16.95
N MET A 268 -9.16 -6.39 16.32
CA MET A 268 -9.63 -7.78 16.24
C MET A 268 -8.65 -8.72 15.53
N PHE A 269 -7.73 -8.16 14.74
CA PHE A 269 -6.70 -8.91 14.01
C PHE A 269 -5.43 -9.15 14.83
N ASP A 270 -5.25 -8.47 15.96
CA ASP A 270 -4.06 -8.69 16.79
C ASP A 270 -4.17 -10.03 17.54
N MET A 271 -3.21 -10.91 17.32
CA MET A 271 -3.14 -12.17 18.07
C MET A 271 -2.85 -11.93 19.56
N ASP A 272 -2.10 -10.88 19.87
CA ASP A 272 -1.87 -10.37 21.23
C ASP A 272 -2.02 -8.84 21.24
N GLY A 273 -3.14 -8.37 21.79
CA GLY A 273 -3.46 -6.93 21.82
C GLY A 273 -2.51 -6.10 22.70
N ALA A 274 -2.07 -6.63 23.84
CA ALA A 274 -1.17 -5.91 24.75
C ALA A 274 0.23 -5.78 24.13
N THR A 275 0.73 -6.85 23.52
CA THR A 275 2.00 -6.83 22.79
C THR A 275 1.90 -5.92 21.56
N ALA A 276 0.79 -5.94 20.82
CA ALA A 276 0.57 -5.07 19.66
C ALA A 276 0.50 -3.58 20.04
N GLU A 277 -0.16 -3.23 21.14
CA GLU A 277 -0.12 -1.87 21.70
C GLU A 277 1.31 -1.43 22.05
N ALA A 278 2.04 -2.25 22.82
CA ALA A 278 3.41 -1.92 23.21
C ALA A 278 4.32 -1.73 21.99
N THR A 279 4.14 -2.57 20.97
CA THR A 279 4.82 -2.47 19.67
C THR A 279 4.47 -1.19 18.93
N ARG A 280 3.18 -0.82 18.83
CA ARG A 280 2.77 0.44 18.18
C ARG A 280 3.41 1.64 18.84
N ARG A 281 3.33 1.74 20.16
CA ARG A 281 3.90 2.87 20.92
C ARG A 281 5.41 3.00 20.68
N ARG A 282 6.16 1.90 20.85
CA ARG A 282 7.61 1.89 20.59
C ARG A 282 7.94 2.27 19.14
N THR A 283 7.20 1.73 18.18
CA THR A 283 7.43 1.97 16.75
C THR A 283 7.17 3.42 16.37
N TYR A 284 6.07 4.02 16.85
CA TYR A 284 5.75 5.42 16.56
C TYR A 284 6.60 6.42 17.35
N ASP A 285 7.07 6.08 18.55
CA ASP A 285 8.08 6.87 19.26
C ASP A 285 9.40 6.94 18.46
N MET A 286 9.87 5.80 17.95
CA MET A 286 11.04 5.73 17.08
C MET A 286 10.82 6.55 15.81
N ALA A 287 9.72 6.30 15.08
CA ALA A 287 9.45 6.99 13.82
C ALA A 287 9.26 8.50 13.98
N ALA A 288 8.62 8.95 15.08
CA ALA A 288 8.46 10.37 15.38
C ALA A 288 9.79 11.03 15.75
N SER A 289 10.60 10.39 16.60
CA SER A 289 11.89 10.95 17.03
C SER A 289 12.88 11.10 15.87
N GLU A 290 12.93 10.12 14.97
CA GLU A 290 13.78 10.14 13.78
C GLU A 290 13.13 10.82 12.57
N ARG A 291 11.88 11.30 12.71
CA ARG A 291 11.09 11.93 11.63
C ARG A 291 10.98 11.07 10.36
N MET A 292 10.96 9.76 10.53
CA MET A 292 10.86 8.80 9.43
C MET A 292 9.51 8.94 8.73
N PRO A 293 9.46 9.03 7.38
CA PRO A 293 8.25 8.67 6.67
C PRO A 293 7.93 7.19 6.93
N ILE A 294 6.65 6.92 7.11
CA ILE A 294 6.09 5.58 7.31
C ILE A 294 5.30 5.21 6.07
N VAL A 295 5.47 3.97 5.61
CA VAL A 295 4.60 3.29 4.64
C VAL A 295 3.73 2.29 5.41
N GLY A 296 2.41 2.48 5.38
CA GLY A 296 1.44 1.63 6.08
C GLY A 296 0.67 0.70 5.15
N TYR A 297 0.63 -0.60 5.45
CA TYR A 297 0.03 -1.58 4.53
C TYR A 297 -1.46 -1.31 4.26
N HIS A 298 -2.24 -1.07 5.32
CA HIS A 298 -3.67 -0.75 5.21
C HIS A 298 -4.01 0.75 5.29
N PHE A 299 -3.01 1.64 5.17
CA PHE A 299 -3.27 3.08 5.27
C PHE A 299 -3.96 3.60 4.00
N PRO A 300 -4.76 4.68 4.08
CA PRO A 300 -5.30 5.32 2.89
C PRO A 300 -4.19 5.68 1.89
N PHE A 301 -4.36 5.30 0.63
CA PHE A 301 -3.38 5.56 -0.43
C PHE A 301 -3.09 7.07 -0.56
N PRO A 302 -1.83 7.54 -0.70
CA PRO A 302 -0.60 6.80 -1.06
C PRO A 302 0.05 6.02 0.07
N ALA A 303 -0.59 5.93 1.24
CA ALA A 303 -0.15 5.16 2.39
C ALA A 303 1.22 5.59 2.95
N VAL A 304 1.66 6.80 2.59
CA VAL A 304 2.88 7.43 3.08
C VAL A 304 2.53 8.62 3.95
N GLY A 305 3.17 8.73 5.11
CA GLY A 305 3.07 9.92 5.95
C GLY A 305 4.11 9.95 7.05
N ARG A 306 3.94 10.81 8.03
CA ARG A 306 4.77 10.87 9.24
C ARG A 306 3.88 10.89 10.46
N VAL A 307 4.42 10.43 11.58
CA VAL A 307 3.74 10.51 12.88
C VAL A 307 4.41 11.55 13.77
N SER A 308 3.60 12.20 14.61
CA SER A 308 4.06 13.06 15.70
C SER A 308 3.26 12.75 16.97
N LYS A 309 3.88 12.87 18.15
CA LYS A 309 3.16 12.69 19.42
C LYS A 309 2.01 13.69 19.55
N GLN A 310 0.85 13.22 20.02
CA GLN A 310 -0.32 14.05 20.32
C GLN A 310 -1.09 13.44 21.50
N GLY A 311 -1.00 14.08 22.67
CA GLY A 311 -1.56 13.51 23.91
C GLY A 311 -0.99 12.12 24.18
N ASP A 312 -1.87 11.16 24.51
CA ASP A 312 -1.52 9.75 24.76
C ASP A 312 -1.39 8.90 23.49
N GLY A 313 -1.55 9.53 22.32
CA GLY A 313 -1.46 8.91 21.00
C GLY A 313 -0.54 9.65 20.05
N TYR A 314 -0.82 9.48 18.76
CA TYR A 314 -0.03 10.07 17.69
C TYR A 314 -0.96 10.67 16.64
N ARG A 315 -0.50 11.73 15.99
CA ARG A 315 -1.12 12.26 14.79
C ARG A 315 -0.43 11.66 13.57
N PHE A 316 -1.18 11.12 12.62
CA PHE A 316 -0.66 10.80 11.30
C PHE A 316 -0.84 11.98 10.35
N GLY A 317 0.26 12.52 9.84
CA GLY A 317 0.28 13.51 8.77
C GLY A 317 0.56 12.84 7.44
N LEU A 318 -0.44 12.78 6.56
CA LEU A 318 -0.28 12.26 5.21
C LEU A 318 0.83 13.03 4.46
N ALA A 319 1.62 12.32 3.67
CA ALA A 319 2.60 12.95 2.81
C ALA A 319 1.91 13.91 1.84
N GLN A 320 2.48 15.11 1.69
CA GLN A 320 2.06 16.00 0.62
C GLN A 320 2.43 15.39 -0.73
N TRP A 321 1.51 15.50 -1.68
CA TRP A 321 1.75 15.09 -3.06
C TRP A 321 2.97 15.81 -3.63
N ARG A 322 3.83 15.07 -4.33
CA ARG A 322 4.94 15.62 -5.11
C ARG A 322 4.84 15.12 -6.54
N SER A 323 4.84 16.06 -7.49
CA SER A 323 4.83 15.74 -8.92
C SER A 323 6.21 15.33 -9.46
N THR A 324 7.25 15.44 -8.64
CA THR A 324 8.63 15.03 -8.94
C THR A 324 9.24 14.38 -7.71
N ILE A 325 10.18 13.46 -7.93
CA ILE A 325 10.93 12.77 -6.88
C ILE A 325 12.43 12.98 -7.07
#